data_AF-A0A947NIF8-F1
#
_entry.id   AF-A0A947NIF8-F1
#
_cell.length_a   1.000
_cell.length_b   1.000
_cell.length_c   1.000
_cell.angle_alpha   90.00
_cell.angle_beta   90.00
_cell.angle_gamma   90.00
#
_symmetry.space_group_name_H-M   'P 1'
#
loop_
_entity.id
_entity.type
_entity.pdbx_description
1 polymer ?
#
loop_
_entity_poly.entity_id
_entity_poly.type
_entity_poly.pdbx_seq_one_letter_code
_entity_poly.pdbx_strand_id
1 'polypeptide(L)'
;ADRMATLLKRVPELDADRVWIEHKEDRSRVFYGIYVLGYKRAKVDSESQLEGDLVIELSEEIKRDLSFIRQLAWGEHYPFFEARPIQKPVDDPGGRREWDLRNATGDYTLHIGVTYNTPTLHDYKEAAYQWVADLRERGYEAYYCHDADRPQTSICLGTFGPDAYVKDLDGNMVYAAKVNALRARETEFQYNLENGHIQYKRTVDKETRKVERTPNLSYLARIPRSQHTLNR
;
A
#
# COMPACT_ATOMS: atom_id res chain seq x y z
N ALA A 1 -23.28 2.18 -7.08
CA ALA A 1 -23.16 1.48 -5.78
C ALA A 1 -24.45 1.53 -4.98
N ASP A 2 -25.20 2.64 -5.03
CA ASP A 2 -26.42 2.91 -4.25
C ASP A 2 -27.49 1.84 -4.35
N ARG A 3 -27.80 1.42 -5.58
CA ARG A 3 -28.75 0.34 -5.82
C ARG A 3 -28.30 -0.97 -5.16
N MET A 4 -27.01 -1.30 -5.26
CA MET A 4 -26.47 -2.54 -4.67
C MET A 4 -26.53 -2.50 -3.16
N ALA A 5 -26.14 -1.40 -2.54
CA ALA A 5 -26.27 -1.22 -1.09
C ALA A 5 -27.73 -1.28 -0.63
N THR A 6 -28.64 -0.66 -1.36
CA THR A 6 -30.09 -0.71 -1.07
C THR A 6 -30.62 -2.14 -1.12
N LEU A 7 -30.19 -2.94 -2.11
CA LEU A 7 -30.57 -4.35 -2.21
C LEU A 7 -29.95 -5.17 -1.07
N LEU A 8 -28.67 -4.93 -0.75
CA LEU A 8 -27.97 -5.63 0.33
C LEU A 8 -28.66 -5.39 1.69
N LYS A 9 -29.13 -4.17 1.95
CA LYS A 9 -29.92 -3.81 3.14
C LYS A 9 -31.27 -4.54 3.27
N ARG A 10 -31.77 -5.16 2.20
CA ARG A 10 -33.05 -5.90 2.20
C ARG A 10 -32.87 -7.40 2.39
N VAL A 11 -31.64 -7.89 2.47
CA VAL A 11 -31.36 -9.31 2.66
C VAL A 11 -31.59 -9.66 4.13
N PRO A 12 -32.55 -10.55 4.47
CA PRO A 12 -32.94 -10.82 5.86
C PRO A 12 -31.82 -11.31 6.77
N GLU A 13 -30.82 -12.00 6.21
CA GLU A 13 -29.68 -12.56 6.92
C GLU A 13 -28.57 -11.52 7.21
N LEU A 14 -28.69 -10.30 6.67
CA LEU A 14 -27.73 -9.22 6.86
C LEU A 14 -28.32 -8.08 7.68
N ASP A 15 -27.48 -7.47 8.49
CA ASP A 15 -27.84 -6.27 9.23
C ASP A 15 -27.75 -5.04 8.31
N ALA A 16 -28.89 -4.40 8.06
CA ALA A 16 -28.98 -3.23 7.19
C ALA A 16 -28.13 -2.04 7.69
N ASP A 17 -27.95 -1.91 9.00
CA ASP A 17 -27.19 -0.81 9.62
C ASP A 17 -25.68 -0.99 9.44
N ARG A 18 -25.25 -2.21 9.09
CA ARG A 18 -23.85 -2.52 8.79
C ARG A 18 -23.47 -2.25 7.33
N VAL A 19 -24.42 -1.87 6.47
CA VAL A 19 -24.16 -1.56 5.05
C VAL A 19 -23.95 -0.06 4.84
N TRP A 20 -22.80 0.33 4.32
CA TRP A 20 -22.53 1.72 3.90
C TRP A 20 -21.82 1.79 2.55
N ILE A 21 -21.76 3.01 2.00
CA ILE A 21 -21.17 3.30 0.70
C ILE A 21 -20.13 4.40 0.88
N GLU A 22 -19.01 4.27 0.18
CA GLU A 22 -18.05 5.34 -0.01
C GLU A 22 -18.03 5.71 -1.49
N HIS A 23 -18.21 7.00 -1.79
CA HIS A 23 -18.03 7.54 -3.14
C HIS A 23 -16.70 8.32 -3.18
N LYS A 24 -15.86 8.00 -4.17
CA LYS A 24 -14.66 8.76 -4.53
C LYS A 24 -14.80 9.21 -5.98
N GLU A 25 -13.94 10.13 -6.41
CA GLU A 25 -14.01 10.77 -7.74
C GLU A 25 -14.11 9.77 -8.90
N ASP A 26 -13.43 8.62 -8.81
CA ASP A 26 -13.34 7.62 -9.86
C ASP A 26 -14.15 6.34 -9.60
N ARG A 27 -14.74 6.17 -8.42
CA ARG A 27 -15.33 4.89 -8.02
C ARG A 27 -16.31 5.00 -6.86
N SER A 28 -17.08 3.92 -6.66
CA SER A 28 -17.92 3.77 -5.47
C SER A 28 -17.76 2.37 -4.91
N ARG A 29 -17.61 2.26 -3.59
CA ARG A 29 -17.42 0.99 -2.88
C ARG A 29 -18.58 0.76 -1.93
N VAL A 30 -19.10 -0.47 -1.89
CA VAL A 30 -20.09 -0.92 -0.91
C VAL A 30 -19.36 -1.75 0.14
N PHE A 31 -19.66 -1.49 1.41
CA PHE A 31 -19.05 -2.17 2.54
C PHE A 31 -20.13 -2.82 3.41
N TYR A 32 -19.72 -3.85 4.15
CA TYR A 32 -20.55 -4.52 5.13
C TYR A 32 -19.75 -4.83 6.40
N GLY A 33 -20.25 -4.35 7.54
CA GLY A 33 -19.71 -4.63 8.87
C GLY A 33 -18.36 -3.98 9.16
N ILE A 34 -18.12 -3.72 10.45
CA ILE A 34 -16.78 -3.41 10.97
C ILE A 34 -16.45 -4.54 11.93
N TYR A 35 -15.27 -5.12 11.76
CA TYR A 35 -14.81 -6.27 12.54
C TYR A 35 -13.43 -6.00 13.11
N VAL A 36 -13.17 -6.57 14.28
CA VAL A 36 -11.82 -6.62 14.85
C VAL A 36 -11.16 -7.91 14.35
N LEU A 37 -10.00 -7.76 13.73
CA LEU A 37 -9.22 -8.90 13.28
C LEU A 37 -8.46 -9.53 14.45
N GLY A 38 -8.51 -10.86 14.54
CA GLY A 38 -7.61 -11.62 15.40
C GLY A 38 -6.26 -11.81 14.72
N TYR A 39 -5.23 -12.08 15.51
CA TYR A 39 -3.92 -12.48 15.02
C TYR A 39 -3.46 -13.72 15.75
N LYS A 40 -2.87 -14.67 15.03
CA LYS A 40 -2.24 -15.86 15.60
C LYS A 40 -0.87 -16.09 14.98
N ARG A 41 -0.04 -16.87 15.66
CA ARG A 41 1.23 -17.30 15.05
C ARG A 41 0.99 -18.38 14.01
N ALA A 42 1.57 -18.21 12.83
CA ALA A 42 1.68 -19.25 11.82
C ALA A 42 2.38 -20.46 12.43
N LYS A 43 1.82 -21.64 12.19
CA LYS A 43 2.33 -22.90 12.74
C LYS A 43 3.21 -23.66 11.76
N VAL A 44 3.25 -23.22 10.52
CA VAL A 44 3.97 -23.85 9.42
C VAL A 44 4.46 -22.77 8.48
N ASP A 45 5.58 -23.05 7.83
CA ASP A 45 6.05 -22.25 6.71
C ASP A 45 5.08 -22.38 5.53
N SER A 46 4.84 -21.26 4.84
CA SER A 46 4.18 -21.19 3.54
C SER A 46 5.04 -20.37 2.58
N GLU A 47 4.63 -20.26 1.31
CA GLU A 47 5.31 -19.40 0.34
C GLU A 47 5.40 -17.93 0.79
N SER A 48 4.50 -17.49 1.68
CA SER A 48 4.35 -16.08 2.08
C SER A 48 4.56 -15.81 3.57
N GLN A 49 4.75 -16.84 4.40
CA GLN A 49 4.75 -16.74 5.87
C GLN A 49 5.71 -17.76 6.47
N LEU A 50 6.43 -17.39 7.52
CA LEU A 50 7.27 -18.28 8.32
C LEU A 50 6.52 -18.75 9.57
N GLU A 51 6.90 -19.92 10.08
CA GLU A 51 6.49 -20.34 11.42
C GLU A 51 6.83 -19.25 12.44
N GLY A 52 5.84 -18.90 13.27
CA GLY A 52 5.94 -17.84 14.27
C GLY A 52 5.42 -16.47 13.81
N ASP A 53 5.27 -16.24 12.50
CA ASP A 53 4.73 -14.98 11.96
C ASP A 53 3.30 -14.74 12.43
N LEU A 54 2.95 -13.50 12.72
CA LEU A 54 1.57 -13.15 13.08
C LEU A 54 0.71 -13.04 11.82
N VAL A 55 -0.28 -13.93 11.71
CA VAL A 55 -1.21 -14.02 10.58
C VAL A 55 -2.61 -13.64 11.02
N ILE A 56 -3.37 -13.04 10.09
CA ILE A 56 -4.76 -12.65 10.34
C ILE A 56 -5.62 -13.90 10.55
N GLU A 57 -6.34 -13.92 11.67
CA GLU A 57 -7.36 -14.90 11.96
C GLU A 57 -8.73 -14.24 11.82
N LEU A 58 -9.50 -14.69 10.82
CA LEU A 58 -10.89 -14.26 10.65
C LEU A 58 -11.75 -14.96 11.69
N SER A 59 -12.54 -14.18 12.43
CA SER A 59 -13.56 -14.72 13.34
C SER A 59 -14.63 -15.50 12.58
N GLU A 60 -15.36 -16.38 13.28
CA GLU A 60 -16.48 -17.12 12.67
C GLU A 60 -17.58 -16.19 12.15
N GLU A 61 -17.77 -15.03 12.79
CA GLU A 61 -18.67 -13.99 12.31
C GLU A 61 -18.25 -13.46 10.94
N ILE A 62 -16.96 -13.09 10.76
CA ILE A 62 -16.45 -12.62 9.47
C ILE A 62 -16.59 -13.71 8.41
N LYS A 63 -16.22 -14.96 8.73
CA LYS A 63 -16.30 -16.07 7.77
C LYS A 63 -17.73 -16.31 7.30
N ARG A 64 -18.69 -16.33 8.23
CA ARG A 64 -20.12 -16.52 7.93
C ARG A 64 -20.62 -15.41 7.01
N ASP A 65 -20.43 -14.15 7.42
CA ASP A 65 -20.95 -13.00 6.68
C ASP A 65 -20.30 -12.90 5.30
N LEU A 66 -18.98 -13.10 5.20
CA LEU A 66 -18.24 -13.07 3.93
C LEU A 66 -18.67 -14.20 2.99
N SER A 67 -18.83 -15.42 3.50
CA SER A 67 -19.28 -16.58 2.71
C SER A 67 -20.67 -16.32 2.14
N PHE A 68 -21.58 -15.82 2.96
CA PHE A 68 -22.95 -15.50 2.54
C PHE A 68 -22.97 -14.37 1.51
N ILE A 69 -22.29 -13.26 1.77
CA ILE A 69 -22.24 -12.11 0.85
C ILE A 69 -21.70 -12.50 -0.53
N ARG A 70 -20.65 -13.33 -0.60
CA ARG A 70 -20.08 -13.80 -1.87
C ARG A 70 -21.03 -14.66 -2.70
N GLN A 71 -22.04 -15.28 -2.07
CA GLN A 71 -23.03 -16.12 -2.73
C GLN A 71 -24.25 -15.34 -3.21
N LEU A 72 -24.39 -14.06 -2.83
CA LEU A 72 -25.52 -13.24 -3.27
C LEU A 72 -25.51 -13.05 -4.78
N ALA A 73 -26.60 -13.46 -5.42
CA ALA A 73 -26.80 -13.34 -6.84
C ALA A 73 -27.83 -12.25 -7.16
N TRP A 74 -27.64 -11.58 -8.29
CA TRP A 74 -28.61 -10.69 -8.90
C TRP A 74 -28.81 -11.10 -10.36
N GLY A 75 -29.85 -11.90 -10.61
CA GLY A 75 -29.98 -12.62 -11.88
C GLY A 75 -28.87 -13.66 -12.00
N GLU A 76 -28.11 -13.62 -13.10
CA GLU A 76 -26.96 -14.51 -13.34
C GLU A 76 -25.63 -13.93 -12.83
N HIS A 77 -25.65 -12.77 -12.16
CA HIS A 77 -24.45 -12.07 -11.70
C HIS A 77 -24.21 -12.23 -10.20
N TYR A 78 -22.95 -12.38 -9.81
CA TYR A 78 -22.49 -12.43 -8.42
C TYR A 78 -21.69 -11.16 -8.07
N PRO A 79 -22.35 -10.02 -7.80
CA PRO A 79 -21.70 -8.72 -7.68
C PRO A 79 -20.68 -8.63 -6.53
N PHE A 80 -20.76 -9.53 -5.56
CA PHE A 80 -19.90 -9.56 -4.38
C PHE A 80 -19.00 -10.79 -4.30
N PHE A 81 -18.83 -11.54 -5.40
CA PHE A 81 -17.98 -12.74 -5.42
C PHE A 81 -16.55 -12.49 -4.91
N GLU A 82 -16.00 -11.31 -5.21
CA GLU A 82 -14.66 -10.87 -4.79
C GLU A 82 -14.65 -10.10 -3.46
N ALA A 83 -15.77 -10.04 -2.73
CA ALA A 83 -15.82 -9.39 -1.43
C ALA A 83 -14.70 -9.95 -0.54
N ARG A 84 -14.03 -9.10 0.24
CA ARG A 84 -12.92 -9.52 1.11
C ARG A 84 -12.83 -8.59 2.31
N PRO A 85 -12.30 -9.07 3.46
CA PRO A 85 -11.94 -8.18 4.54
C PRO A 85 -10.93 -7.15 4.02
N ILE A 86 -11.21 -5.89 4.25
CA ILE A 86 -10.30 -4.78 3.99
C ILE A 86 -10.11 -3.97 5.26
N GLN A 87 -9.00 -3.26 5.34
CA GLN A 87 -8.84 -2.28 6.39
C GLN A 87 -9.96 -1.25 6.29
N LYS A 88 -10.55 -0.89 7.43
CA LYS A 88 -11.50 0.22 7.51
C LYS A 88 -10.85 1.45 6.86
N PRO A 89 -11.49 2.09 5.87
CA PRO A 89 -11.01 3.36 5.35
C PRO A 89 -10.85 4.34 6.53
N VAL A 90 -9.63 4.78 6.77
CA VAL A 90 -9.31 5.84 7.72
C VAL A 90 -9.15 7.11 6.92
N ASP A 91 -9.69 8.21 7.43
CA ASP A 91 -9.45 9.53 6.86
C ASP A 91 -7.95 9.80 6.77
N ASP A 92 -7.55 10.64 5.82
CA ASP A 92 -6.20 11.20 5.84
C ASP A 92 -6.03 11.96 7.17
N PRO A 93 -4.97 11.72 7.98
CA PRO A 93 -4.79 12.34 9.29
C PRO A 93 -4.67 13.88 9.29
N GLY A 94 -5.00 14.54 8.17
CA GLY A 94 -4.83 15.98 8.00
C GLY A 94 -3.37 16.33 7.69
N GLY A 95 -2.66 15.41 7.03
CA GLY A 95 -1.29 15.62 6.61
C GLY A 95 -1.15 16.89 5.77
N ARG A 96 -0.01 17.55 5.91
CA ARG A 96 0.31 18.76 5.15
C ARG A 96 0.25 18.45 3.65
N ARG A 97 -0.70 19.07 2.93
CA ARG A 97 -0.95 18.76 1.51
C ARG A 97 0.31 18.93 0.65
N GLU A 98 1.18 19.87 0.99
CA GLU A 98 2.45 20.09 0.30
C GLU A 98 3.45 18.92 0.42
N TRP A 99 3.24 17.98 1.35
CA TRP A 99 4.04 16.76 1.50
C TRP A 99 3.45 15.56 0.75
N ASP A 100 2.27 15.71 0.15
CA ASP A 100 1.73 14.70 -0.75
C ASP A 100 2.54 14.69 -2.06
N LEU A 101 3.07 13.53 -2.43
CA LEU A 101 3.89 13.35 -3.64
C LEU A 101 3.19 13.81 -4.91
N ARG A 102 1.85 13.77 -4.97
CA ARG A 102 1.07 14.23 -6.13
C ARG A 102 1.24 15.72 -6.41
N ASN A 103 1.62 16.49 -5.38
CA ASN A 103 1.90 17.93 -5.48
C ASN A 103 3.36 18.25 -5.77
N ALA A 104 4.22 17.24 -5.87
CA ALA A 104 5.64 17.42 -6.12
C ALA A 104 5.93 17.87 -7.57
N THR A 105 7.01 18.62 -7.72
CA THR A 105 7.57 18.98 -9.03
C THR A 105 8.36 17.80 -9.62
N GLY A 106 8.66 17.79 -10.92
CA GLY A 106 9.46 16.72 -11.54
C GLY A 106 8.69 15.47 -11.98
N ASP A 107 9.40 14.53 -12.59
CA ASP A 107 8.80 13.33 -13.21
C ASP A 107 9.05 12.06 -12.40
N TYR A 108 10.13 12.06 -11.61
CA TYR A 108 10.57 10.94 -10.80
C TYR A 108 10.89 11.37 -9.36
N THR A 109 10.83 10.41 -8.46
CA THR A 109 11.22 10.55 -7.05
C THR A 109 11.92 9.26 -6.60
N LEU A 110 12.76 9.33 -5.58
CA LEU A 110 13.38 8.13 -5.00
C LEU A 110 12.41 7.50 -3.99
N HIS A 111 11.89 6.33 -4.30
CA HIS A 111 11.09 5.53 -3.37
C HIS A 111 12.02 4.81 -2.38
N ILE A 112 11.88 5.13 -1.09
CA ILE A 112 12.75 4.61 -0.01
C ILE A 112 12.01 3.74 0.99
N GLY A 113 10.68 3.69 0.93
CA GLY A 113 9.95 2.85 1.83
C GLY A 113 8.46 2.86 1.64
N VAL A 114 7.81 1.98 2.38
CA VAL A 114 6.36 1.87 2.45
C VAL A 114 5.95 1.57 3.89
N THR A 115 4.89 2.23 4.35
CA THR A 115 4.19 1.84 5.57
C THR A 115 2.88 1.15 5.21
N TYR A 116 2.53 0.12 5.96
CA TYR A 116 1.25 -0.58 5.85
C TYR A 116 0.94 -1.24 7.19
N ASN A 117 -0.31 -1.61 7.38
CA ASN A 117 -0.70 -2.17 8.66
C ASN A 117 -0.06 -3.53 8.93
N THR A 118 0.48 -3.67 10.12
CA THR A 118 0.96 -4.92 10.71
C THR A 118 0.24 -5.15 12.04
N PRO A 119 0.43 -6.31 12.68
CA PRO A 119 -0.07 -6.55 14.02
C PRO A 119 0.47 -5.56 15.08
N THR A 120 1.59 -4.89 14.80
CA THR A 120 2.24 -3.92 15.70
C THR A 120 2.14 -2.48 15.21
N LEU A 121 1.67 -2.25 13.99
CA LEU A 121 1.49 -0.93 13.40
C LEU A 121 0.10 -0.84 12.78
N HIS A 122 -0.80 -0.08 13.41
CA HIS A 122 -2.20 0.00 12.98
C HIS A 122 -2.57 1.31 12.26
N ASP A 123 -1.75 2.35 12.43
CA ASP A 123 -1.92 3.65 11.79
C ASP A 123 -0.75 3.94 10.85
N TYR A 124 -0.71 3.19 9.75
CA TYR A 124 0.35 3.31 8.75
C TYR A 124 0.41 4.70 8.10
N LYS A 125 -0.73 5.41 8.00
CA LYS A 125 -0.75 6.76 7.43
C LYS A 125 -0.08 7.76 8.36
N GLU A 126 -0.43 7.72 9.63
CA GLU A 126 0.24 8.55 10.64
C GLU A 126 1.73 8.21 10.72
N ALA A 127 2.10 6.92 10.69
CA ALA A 127 3.51 6.52 10.67
C ALA A 127 4.27 7.04 9.45
N ALA A 128 3.66 7.03 8.26
CA ALA A 128 4.26 7.66 7.08
C ALA A 128 4.39 9.18 7.23
N TYR A 129 3.36 9.84 7.79
CA TYR A 129 3.42 11.28 8.06
C TYR A 129 4.56 11.63 9.02
N GLN A 130 4.70 10.90 10.13
CA GLN A 130 5.79 11.10 11.09
C GLN A 130 7.17 10.83 10.49
N TRP A 131 7.29 9.79 9.66
CA TRP A 131 8.54 9.51 8.94
C TRP A 131 8.92 10.63 7.98
N VAL A 132 7.97 11.11 7.19
CA VAL A 132 8.18 12.26 6.30
C VAL A 132 8.50 13.52 7.10
N ALA A 133 7.84 13.75 8.23
CA ALA A 133 8.12 14.89 9.11
C ALA A 133 9.57 14.88 9.61
N ASP A 134 10.06 13.75 10.12
CA ASP A 134 11.45 13.56 10.57
C ASP A 134 12.45 13.82 9.43
N LEU A 135 12.20 13.26 8.24
CA LEU A 135 13.05 13.48 7.06
C LEU A 135 13.12 14.97 6.69
N ARG A 136 11.98 15.68 6.74
CA ARG A 136 11.95 17.11 6.43
C ARG A 136 12.60 17.97 7.51
N GLU A 137 12.49 17.57 8.78
CA GLU A 137 13.22 18.21 9.89
C GLU A 137 14.73 18.08 9.70
N ARG A 138 15.20 16.93 9.20
CA ARG A 138 16.60 16.70 8.78
C ARG A 138 16.99 17.43 7.49
N GLY A 139 16.09 18.20 6.89
CA GLY A 139 16.35 19.04 5.71
C GLY A 139 16.23 18.30 4.38
N TYR A 140 15.57 17.14 4.35
CA TYR A 140 15.29 16.42 3.10
C TYR A 140 13.99 16.89 2.45
N GLU A 141 13.98 16.93 1.12
CA GLU A 141 12.74 17.03 0.36
C GLU A 141 12.07 15.65 0.39
N ALA A 142 11.09 15.46 1.27
CA ALA A 142 10.41 14.17 1.47
C ALA A 142 8.89 14.28 1.28
N TYR A 143 8.29 13.19 0.80
CA TYR A 143 6.88 13.10 0.48
C TYR A 143 6.27 11.77 0.91
N TYR A 144 4.96 11.78 1.19
CA TYR A 144 4.15 10.58 1.31
C TYR A 144 3.22 10.44 0.09
N CYS A 145 2.86 9.21 -0.26
CA CYS A 145 1.84 8.93 -1.26
C CYS A 145 0.94 7.78 -0.79
N HIS A 146 -0.29 8.09 -0.41
CA HIS A 146 -1.29 7.09 -0.04
C HIS A 146 -1.78 6.36 -1.29
N ASP A 147 -1.68 5.04 -1.29
CA ASP A 147 -2.22 4.20 -2.37
C ASP A 147 -3.75 4.13 -2.24
N ALA A 148 -4.47 4.38 -3.33
CA ALA A 148 -5.93 4.36 -3.34
C ALA A 148 -6.51 2.92 -3.37
N ASP A 149 -5.72 1.97 -3.86
CA ASP A 149 -6.10 0.59 -4.11
C ASP A 149 -5.57 -0.37 -3.05
N ARG A 150 -4.45 -0.01 -2.41
CA ARG A 150 -3.79 -0.82 -1.39
C ARG A 150 -3.71 -0.07 -0.06
N PRO A 151 -3.85 -0.75 1.09
CA PRO A 151 -3.73 -0.14 2.41
C PRO A 151 -2.26 0.12 2.79
N GLN A 152 -1.58 0.93 1.98
CA GLN A 152 -0.16 1.25 2.14
C GLN A 152 0.12 2.70 1.75
N THR A 153 1.17 3.28 2.33
CA THR A 153 1.66 4.62 2.03
C THR A 153 3.11 4.56 1.64
N SER A 154 3.44 5.07 0.46
CA SER A 154 4.84 5.16 0.01
C SER A 154 5.53 6.36 0.63
N ILE A 155 6.81 6.22 0.98
CA ILE A 155 7.70 7.27 1.45
C ILE A 155 8.74 7.52 0.36
N CYS A 156 8.84 8.77 -0.07
CA CYS A 156 9.63 9.17 -1.22
C CYS A 156 10.52 10.38 -0.91
N LEU A 157 11.68 10.44 -1.57
CA LEU A 157 12.67 11.50 -1.41
C LEU A 157 13.05 12.15 -2.73
N GLY A 158 13.11 13.47 -2.69
CA GLY A 158 13.55 14.34 -3.78
C GLY A 158 12.63 14.29 -4.99
N THR A 159 12.83 15.26 -5.86
CA THR A 159 12.20 15.33 -7.16
C THR A 159 13.23 15.41 -8.26
N PHE A 160 13.01 14.68 -9.35
CA PHE A 160 13.94 14.59 -10.47
C PHE A 160 13.19 14.72 -11.79
N GLY A 161 13.79 15.42 -12.75
CA GLY A 161 13.27 15.54 -14.11
C GLY A 161 13.55 14.29 -14.97
N PRO A 162 13.36 14.38 -16.29
CA PRO A 162 13.60 13.29 -17.23
C PRO A 162 15.05 12.76 -17.20
N ASP A 163 15.98 13.61 -16.78
CA ASP A 163 17.41 13.34 -16.63
C ASP A 163 17.76 12.53 -15.36
N ALA A 164 16.75 12.03 -14.63
CA ALA A 164 16.96 11.11 -13.50
C ALA A 164 17.62 9.78 -13.92
N TYR A 165 17.45 9.41 -15.18
CA TYR A 165 18.13 8.30 -15.81
C TYR A 165 19.09 8.79 -16.91
N VAL A 166 20.24 8.15 -17.01
CA VAL A 166 21.24 8.39 -18.05
C VAL A 166 21.67 7.08 -18.67
N LYS A 167 22.23 7.12 -19.88
CA LYS A 167 22.88 5.95 -20.47
C LYS A 167 24.33 5.88 -20.01
N ASP A 168 24.78 4.71 -19.58
CA ASP A 168 26.20 4.46 -19.33
C ASP A 168 26.97 4.27 -20.66
N LEU A 169 28.27 3.96 -20.55
CA LEU A 169 29.14 3.72 -21.72
C LEU A 169 28.69 2.54 -22.58
N ASP A 170 28.01 1.56 -21.97
CA ASP A 170 27.49 0.37 -22.63
C ASP A 170 26.06 0.59 -23.16
N GLY A 171 25.49 1.79 -22.97
CA GLY A 171 24.16 2.16 -23.42
C GLY A 171 23.02 1.72 -22.48
N ASN A 172 23.34 1.16 -21.31
CA ASN A 172 22.35 0.76 -20.32
C ASN A 172 21.80 1.98 -19.58
N MET A 173 20.51 1.94 -19.26
CA MET A 173 19.90 2.98 -18.43
C MET A 173 20.31 2.81 -16.97
N VAL A 174 20.99 3.80 -16.41
CA VAL A 174 21.41 3.86 -15.02
C VAL A 174 20.89 5.13 -14.35
N TYR A 175 20.91 5.18 -13.02
CA TYR A 175 20.56 6.40 -12.29
C TYR A 175 21.60 7.49 -12.49
N ALA A 176 21.12 8.72 -12.66
CA ALA A 176 21.97 9.89 -12.74
C ALA A 176 22.76 10.11 -11.44
N ALA A 177 23.91 10.78 -11.54
CA ALA A 177 24.81 11.04 -10.40
C ALA A 177 24.09 11.68 -9.20
N LYS A 178 23.17 12.62 -9.44
CA LYS A 178 22.36 13.27 -8.39
C LYS A 178 21.47 12.31 -7.60
N VAL A 179 20.92 11.29 -8.27
CA VAL A 179 20.06 10.28 -7.65
C VAL A 179 20.93 9.35 -6.80
N ASN A 180 22.07 8.89 -7.34
CA ASN A 180 22.99 8.06 -6.59
C ASN A 180 23.61 8.80 -5.38
N ALA A 181 23.89 10.10 -5.52
CA ALA A 181 24.35 10.93 -4.42
C ALA A 181 23.30 11.02 -3.30
N LEU A 182 22.02 11.19 -3.64
CA LEU A 182 20.94 11.15 -2.63
C LEU A 182 20.86 9.77 -1.97
N ARG A 183 20.85 8.68 -2.75
CA ARG A 183 20.82 7.30 -2.23
C ARG A 183 21.97 6.98 -1.28
N ALA A 184 23.16 7.51 -1.55
CA ALA A 184 24.35 7.28 -0.74
C ALA A 184 24.44 8.18 0.51
N ARG A 185 23.57 9.20 0.63
CA ARG A 185 23.67 10.20 1.69
C ARG A 185 23.40 9.64 3.08
N GLU A 186 22.46 8.71 3.19
CA GLU A 186 22.18 7.97 4.41
C GLU A 186 21.98 6.48 4.11
N THR A 187 22.34 5.63 5.07
CA THR A 187 22.23 4.18 4.92
C THR A 187 20.79 3.74 4.65
N GLU A 188 19.79 4.38 5.27
CA GLU A 188 18.38 4.07 5.04
C GLU A 188 17.93 4.35 3.60
N PHE A 189 18.52 5.34 2.90
CA PHE A 189 18.11 5.72 1.55
C PHE A 189 18.58 4.75 0.47
N GLN A 190 19.44 3.80 0.82
CA GLN A 190 19.89 2.74 -0.10
C GLN A 190 18.83 1.65 -0.28
N TYR A 191 17.91 1.52 0.67
CA TYR A 191 16.96 0.42 0.76
C TYR A 191 15.52 0.89 0.55
N ASN A 192 14.67 -0.03 0.10
CA ASN A 192 13.23 0.14 0.16
C ASN A 192 12.74 -0.52 1.46
N LEU A 193 12.52 0.31 2.46
CA LEU A 193 12.18 -0.10 3.81
C LEU A 193 10.68 -0.39 3.96
N GLU A 194 10.32 -1.47 4.63
CA GLU A 194 8.92 -1.76 4.98
C GLU A 194 8.71 -1.49 6.47
N ASN A 195 7.85 -0.54 6.80
CA ASN A 195 7.58 -0.10 8.18
C ASN A 195 8.86 0.24 8.96
N GLY A 196 9.84 0.86 8.29
CA GLY A 196 11.13 1.23 8.89
C GLY A 196 12.20 0.13 8.90
N HIS A 197 11.90 -1.06 8.36
CA HIS A 197 12.81 -2.21 8.38
C HIS A 197 13.31 -2.60 6.99
N ILE A 198 14.57 -3.03 6.90
CA ILE A 198 15.14 -3.56 5.66
C ILE A 198 14.50 -4.92 5.37
N GLN A 199 13.90 -5.02 4.19
CA GLN A 199 13.36 -6.28 3.70
C GLN A 199 14.35 -7.01 2.81
N TYR A 200 14.32 -8.34 2.92
CA TYR A 200 15.22 -9.21 2.19
C TYR A 200 14.41 -10.16 1.30
N LYS A 201 14.65 -10.07 -0.01
CA LYS A 201 14.19 -11.09 -0.94
C LYS A 201 14.98 -12.37 -0.70
N ARG A 202 14.26 -13.48 -0.56
CA ARG A 202 14.84 -14.83 -0.52
C ARG A 202 14.91 -15.36 -1.93
N THR A 203 16.12 -15.70 -2.36
CA THR A 203 16.35 -16.44 -3.61
C THR A 203 16.90 -17.80 -3.23
N VAL A 204 16.22 -18.86 -3.64
CA VAL A 204 16.74 -20.22 -3.48
C VAL A 204 17.51 -20.54 -4.75
N ASP A 205 18.82 -20.76 -4.61
CA ASP A 205 19.64 -21.31 -5.67
C ASP A 205 19.10 -22.71 -6.01
N LYS A 206 18.75 -22.92 -7.28
CA LYS A 206 18.12 -24.17 -7.73
C LYS A 206 19.08 -25.36 -7.72
N GLU A 207 20.37 -25.12 -7.86
CA GLU A 207 21.40 -26.15 -7.90
C GLU A 207 21.89 -26.49 -6.50
N THR A 208 22.24 -25.47 -5.71
CA THR A 208 22.83 -25.67 -4.38
C THR A 208 21.79 -25.78 -3.27
N ARG A 209 20.52 -25.43 -3.55
CA ARG A 209 19.44 -25.23 -2.56
C ARG A 209 19.77 -24.22 -1.46
N LYS A 210 20.84 -23.43 -1.62
CA LYS A 210 21.23 -22.41 -0.67
C LYS A 210 20.24 -21.24 -0.76
N VAL A 211 19.82 -20.76 0.41
CA VAL A 211 18.98 -19.56 0.51
C VAL A 211 19.88 -18.34 0.57
N GLU A 212 19.79 -17.47 -0.41
CA GLU A 212 20.41 -16.15 -0.40
C GLU A 212 19.40 -15.07 -0.03
N ARG A 213 19.84 -14.09 0.76
CA ARG A 213 19.05 -12.95 1.21
C ARG A 213 19.61 -11.68 0.59
N THR A 214 18.87 -11.07 -0.33
CA THR A 214 19.26 -9.82 -0.97
C THR A 214 18.34 -8.70 -0.47
N PRO A 215 18.87 -7.59 0.08
CA PRO A 215 18.03 -6.50 0.53
C PRO A 215 17.32 -5.84 -0.66
N ASN A 216 16.09 -5.40 -0.46
CA ASN A 216 15.37 -4.61 -1.46
C ASN A 216 15.97 -3.20 -1.50
N LEU A 217 16.52 -2.82 -2.64
CA LEU A 217 17.11 -1.50 -2.83
C LEU A 217 16.04 -0.44 -3.10
N SER A 218 16.32 0.80 -2.69
CA SER A 218 15.53 1.97 -3.10
C SER A 218 15.60 2.14 -4.62
N TYR A 219 14.54 2.70 -5.21
CA TYR A 219 14.43 2.83 -6.65
C TYR A 219 13.72 4.12 -7.06
N LEU A 220 14.00 4.59 -8.27
CA LEU A 220 13.24 5.70 -8.85
C LEU A 220 11.82 5.24 -9.22
N ALA A 221 10.83 5.96 -8.73
CA ALA A 221 9.43 5.81 -9.09
C ALA A 221 8.95 7.06 -9.84
N ARG A 222 7.98 6.88 -10.75
CA ARG A 222 7.31 8.03 -11.39
C ARG A 222 6.40 8.73 -10.39
N ILE A 223 6.41 10.06 -10.42
CA ILE A 223 5.49 10.85 -9.62
C ILE A 223 4.07 10.69 -10.20
N PRO A 224 3.08 10.24 -9.41
CA PRO A 224 1.71 10.08 -9.89
C PRO A 224 1.13 11.46 -10.21
N ARG A 225 0.74 11.66 -11.47
CA ARG A 225 0.01 12.85 -11.91
C ARG A 225 -1.48 12.54 -11.85
N SER A 226 -2.24 13.37 -11.15
CA SER A 226 -3.68 13.43 -11.32
C SER A 226 -3.94 13.68 -12.80
N GLN A 227 -4.55 12.74 -13.52
CA GLN A 227 -5.08 13.04 -14.85
C GLN A 227 -6.21 14.05 -14.64
N HIS A 228 -5.88 15.33 -14.59
CA HIS A 228 -6.90 16.35 -14.78
C HIS A 228 -7.40 16.16 -16.21
N THR A 229 -8.59 15.60 -16.33
CA THR A 229 -9.35 15.51 -17.57
C THR A 229 -9.38 16.90 -18.19
N LEU A 230 -8.56 17.09 -19.22
CA LEU A 230 -8.70 18.16 -20.19
C LEU A 230 -9.96 17.86 -21.01
N ASN A 231 -11.13 18.04 -20.39
CA ASN A 231 -12.38 18.22 -21.11
C ASN A 231 -12.71 19.71 -21.02
N ARG A 232 -12.15 20.47 -21.96
CA ARG A 232 -12.71 21.74 -22.43
C ARG A 232 -13.38 21.47 -23.77
#